data_AF-A0A8C6EU17-F1
#
_entry.id   AF-A0A8C6EU17-F1
#
_cell.length_a   1.000
_cell.length_b   1.000
_cell.length_c   1.000
_cell.angle_alpha   90.00
_cell.angle_beta   90.00
_cell.angle_gamma   90.00
#
_symmetry.space_group_name_H-M   'P 1'
#
loop_
_entity.id
_entity.type
_entity.pdbx_description
1 polymer ?
#
loop_
_entity_poly.entity_id
_entity_poly.type
_entity_poly.pdbx_seq_one_letter_code
_entity_poly.pdbx_strand_id
1 'polypeptide(L)' 'PSEYEKIFKLLEEVRGPVEVKKQFVEFTIKEAARFKRRDLIKHLEKILEKFWTK' A
#
# COMPACT_ATOMS: atom_id res chain seq x y z
N PRO A 1 -10.54 5.15 13.78
CA PRO A 1 -9.79 5.52 12.55
C PRO A 1 -8.29 5.27 12.74
N SER A 2 -7.65 4.47 11.86
CA SER A 2 -6.18 4.34 11.89
C SER A 2 -5.55 5.64 11.36
N GLU A 3 -4.34 5.98 11.82
CA GLU A 3 -3.61 7.18 11.36
C GLU A 3 -3.46 7.25 9.82
N TYR A 4 -3.54 6.11 9.13
CA TYR A 4 -3.29 5.96 7.70
C TYR A 4 -4.55 5.71 6.86
N GLU A 5 -5.74 5.89 7.42
CA GLU A 5 -7.01 5.61 6.74
C GLU A 5 -7.12 6.31 5.38
N LYS A 6 -6.65 7.56 5.28
CA LYS A 6 -6.62 8.30 4.02
C LYS A 6 -5.70 7.67 2.97
N ILE A 7 -4.55 7.13 3.38
CA ILE A 7 -3.61 6.44 2.47
C ILE A 7 -4.26 5.18 1.91
N PHE A 8 -4.89 4.38 2.77
CA PHE A 8 -5.55 3.15 2.33
C PHE A 8 -6.71 3.42 1.37
N LYS A 9 -7.54 4.44 1.66
CA LYS A 9 -8.62 4.85 0.76
C LYS A 9 -8.09 5.27 -0.62
N LEU A 10 -7.00 6.04 -0.67
CA LEU A 10 -6.39 6.44 -1.94
C LEU A 10 -5.85 5.25 -2.73
N LEU A 11 -5.25 4.26 -2.06
CA LEU A 11 -4.77 3.03 -2.71
C LEU A 11 -5.92 2.19 -3.29
N GLU A 12 -7.07 2.13 -2.62
CA GLU A 12 -8.28 1.46 -3.11
C GLU A 12 -8.87 2.14 -4.35
N GLU A 13 -8.81 3.47 -4.40
CA GLU A 13 -9.34 4.29 -5.50
C GLU A 13 -8.49 4.25 -6.77
N VAL A 14 -7.28 3.66 -6.73
CA VAL A 14 -6.42 3.50 -7.92
C VAL A 14 -7.16 2.68 -8.98
N ARG A 15 -7.36 3.29 -10.15
CA ARG A 15 -7.97 2.68 -11.33
C ARG A 15 -6.89 2.13 -12.27
N GLY A 16 -7.24 1.10 -13.04
CA GLY A 16 -6.36 0.48 -14.04
C GLY A 16 -6.02 -0.98 -13.75
N PRO A 17 -5.06 -1.54 -14.51
CA PRO A 17 -4.60 -2.92 -14.36
C PRO A 17 -4.09 -3.22 -12.95
N VAL A 18 -4.05 -4.52 -12.61
CA VAL A 18 -3.60 -4.99 -11.29
C VAL A 18 -2.15 -4.58 -11.01
N GLU A 19 -1.32 -4.60 -12.06
CA GLU A 19 0.09 -4.21 -12.03
C GLU A 19 0.26 -2.75 -11.61
N VAL A 20 -0.64 -1.87 -12.07
CA VAL A 20 -0.63 -0.46 -11.68
C VAL A 20 -0.93 -0.33 -10.19
N LYS A 21 -1.98 -1.00 -9.69
CA LYS A 21 -2.32 -0.96 -8.25
C LYS A 21 -1.17 -1.47 -7.38
N LYS A 22 -0.53 -2.56 -7.81
CA LYS A 22 0.63 -3.14 -7.14
C LYS A 22 1.80 -2.16 -7.05
N GLN A 23 2.12 -1.48 -8.15
CA GLN A 23 3.19 -0.46 -8.19
C GLN A 23 2.94 0.68 -7.20
N PHE A 24 1.70 1.14 -7.05
CA PHE A 24 1.35 2.16 -6.06
C PHE A 24 1.59 1.69 -4.62
N VAL A 25 1.25 0.43 -4.31
CA VAL A 25 1.52 -0.14 -2.97
C VAL A 25 3.03 -0.24 -2.73
N GLU A 26 3.81 -0.73 -3.69
CA GLU A 26 5.28 -0.81 -3.60
C GLU A 26 5.93 0.56 -3.43
N PHE A 27 5.45 1.58 -4.15
CA PHE A 27 5.91 2.96 -3.99
C PHE A 27 5.59 3.50 -2.59
N THR A 28 4.39 3.24 -2.09
CA THR A 28 3.97 3.69 -0.76
C THR A 28 4.81 3.02 0.33
N ILE A 29 5.22 1.74 0.17
CA ILE A 29 6.15 1.06 1.07
C ILE A 29 7.52 1.76 1.07
N LYS A 30 8.06 2.10 -0.10
CA LYS A 30 9.34 2.82 -0.22
C LYS A 30 9.32 4.17 0.52
N GLU A 31 8.25 4.95 0.34
CA GLU A 31 8.09 6.22 1.07
C GLU A 31 7.91 6.00 2.58
N ALA A 32 7.09 5.04 3.00
CA ALA A 32 6.94 4.71 4.41
C ALA A 32 8.27 4.28 5.06
N ALA A 33 9.14 3.57 4.33
CA ALA A 33 10.49 3.21 4.76
C ALA A 33 11.38 4.44 4.95
N ARG A 34 11.32 5.42 4.03
CA ARG A 34 12.06 6.70 4.15
C ARG A 34 11.71 7.44 5.44
N PHE A 35 10.46 7.39 5.86
CA PHE A 35 9.98 8.00 7.11
C PHE A 35 9.99 7.04 8.31
N LYS A 36 10.55 5.84 8.18
CA LYS A 36 10.65 4.81 9.23
C LYS A 36 9.28 4.42 9.84
N ARG A 37 8.19 4.49 9.07
CA ARG A 37 6.82 4.12 9.48
C ARG A 37 6.61 2.60 9.42
N ARG A 38 7.24 1.86 10.34
CA ARG A 38 7.27 0.38 10.34
C ARG A 38 5.90 -0.27 10.45
N ASP A 39 5.00 0.32 11.20
CA ASP A 39 3.60 -0.09 11.37
C ASP A 39 2.80 0.05 10.06
N LEU A 40 2.97 1.15 9.32
CA LEU A 40 2.38 1.34 7.99
C LEU A 40 2.93 0.33 6.99
N ILE A 41 4.26 0.12 6.99
CA ILE A 41 4.91 -0.87 6.10
C ILE A 41 4.28 -2.25 6.26
N LYS A 42 4.11 -2.73 7.51
CA LYS A 42 3.45 -4.03 7.78
C LYS A 42 2.04 -4.12 7.22
N HIS A 43 1.27 -3.03 7.21
CA HIS A 43 -0.07 -3.03 6.62
C HIS A 43 -0.02 -3.07 5.09
N LEU A 44 0.89 -2.31 4.49
CA LEU A 44 1.08 -2.26 3.05
C LEU A 44 1.61 -3.59 2.49
N GLU A 45 2.51 -4.27 3.20
CA GLU A 45 3.00 -5.61 2.84
C GLU A 45 1.84 -6.63 2.78
N LYS A 46 0.94 -6.60 3.77
CA LYS A 46 -0.28 -7.44 3.74
C LYS A 46 -1.22 -7.11 2.57
N ILE A 47 -1.27 -5.85 2.15
CA ILE A 47 -2.03 -5.46 0.95
C ILE A 47 -1.32 -6.01 -0.29
N LEU A 48 0.02 -5.93 -0.34
CA LEU A 48 0.83 -6.41 -1.45
C LEU A 48 0.70 -7.93 -1.63
N GLU A 49 0.70 -8.70 -0.55
CA GLU A 49 0.52 -10.16 -0.53
C GLU A 49 -0.77 -10.61 -1.23
N LYS A 50 -1.86 -9.84 -1.11
CA LYS A 50 -3.15 -10.13 -1.75
C LYS A 50 -3.11 -10.11 -3.29
N PHE A 51 -2.10 -9.47 -3.88
CA PHE A 51 -1.92 -9.47 -5.33
C PHE A 51 -1.19 -10.72 -5.84
N TRP A 52 -0.51 -11.46 -4.96
CA TRP A 52 0.21 -12.69 -5.30
C TRP A 52 -0.57 -13.97 -4.99
N THR A 53 -1.58 -13.87 -4.12
CA THR A 53 -2.44 -14.99 -3.71
C THR A 53 -3.76 -15.07 -4.50
N LYS A 54 -3.77 -14.51 -5.72
CA LYS A 54 -4.86 -14.68 -6.70
C LYS A 54 -4.45 -15.62 -7.82
#